data_AF-A0A1I0M0B4-F1
#
_entry.id   AF-A0A1I0M0B4-F1
#
_cell.length_a   1.000
_cell.length_b   1.000
_cell.length_c   1.000
_cell.angle_alpha   90.00
_cell.angle_beta   90.00
_cell.angle_gamma   90.00
#
_symmetry.space_group_name_H-M   'P 1'
#
loop_
_entity.id
_entity.type
_entity.pdbx_description
1 polymer ?
#
loop_
_entity_poly.entity_id
_entity_poly.type
_entity_poly.pdbx_seq_one_letter_code
_entity_poly.pdbx_strand_id
1 'polypeptide(L)'
;MRLKDLDEALKDANKSIELGGEFYSYVTRGEIFMAMNNYIDAINDFTQAISYNPNSIETLEYRAKCYRKLAETEQDPAKKADLIAKAKADEKIVKSLKKKKKSGNGEK
;
A
#
# COMPACT_ATOMS: atom_id res chain seq x y z
N MET A 1 19.01 -0.58 -1.26
CA MET A 1 18.69 -1.63 -2.24
C MET A 1 19.19 -1.16 -3.59
N ARG A 2 19.99 -1.97 -4.30
CA ARG A 2 20.39 -1.66 -5.67
C ARG A 2 19.22 -2.00 -6.60
N LEU A 3 19.07 -1.32 -7.74
CA LEU A 3 18.01 -1.64 -8.73
C LEU A 3 18.00 -3.14 -9.08
N LYS A 4 19.19 -3.74 -9.23
CA LYS A 4 19.34 -5.18 -9.48
C LYS A 4 18.70 -6.06 -8.39
N ASP A 5 18.83 -5.68 -7.12
CA ASP A 5 18.26 -6.44 -6.00
C ASP A 5 16.72 -6.32 -5.98
N LEU A 6 16.19 -5.20 -6.47
CA LEU A 6 14.74 -4.99 -6.59
C LEU A 6 14.14 -5.84 -7.72
N ASP A 7 14.83 -6.00 -8.84
CA ASP A 7 14.37 -6.85 -9.95
C ASP A 7 14.31 -8.34 -9.56
N GLU A 8 15.33 -8.81 -8.83
CA GLU A 8 15.34 -10.18 -8.28
C GLU A 8 14.22 -10.37 -7.24
N ALA A 9 14.06 -9.41 -6.32
CA ALA A 9 12.97 -9.44 -5.34
C ALA A 9 11.58 -9.43 -6.01
N LEU A 10 11.41 -8.68 -7.10
CA LEU A 10 10.17 -8.62 -7.85
C LEU A 10 9.84 -9.98 -8.50
N LYS A 11 10.87 -10.67 -9.02
CA LYS A 11 10.70 -12.01 -9.59
C LYS A 11 10.24 -13.02 -8.54
N ASP A 12 10.83 -13.00 -7.35
CA ASP A 12 10.44 -13.87 -6.25
C ASP A 12 9.02 -13.57 -5.74
N ALA A 13 8.67 -12.28 -5.63
CA ALA A 13 7.33 -11.86 -5.25
C ALA A 13 6.27 -12.30 -6.28
N ASN A 14 6.57 -12.18 -7.58
CA ASN A 14 5.71 -12.69 -8.64
C ASN A 14 5.53 -14.21 -8.53
N LYS A 15 6.61 -14.95 -8.26
CA LYS A 15 6.53 -16.40 -8.10
C LYS A 15 5.67 -16.79 -6.89
N SER A 16 5.77 -16.05 -5.79
CA SER A 16 4.92 -16.26 -4.62
C SER A 16 3.43 -16.10 -4.96
N ILE A 17 3.07 -15.09 -5.76
CA ILE A 17 1.69 -14.87 -6.21
C ILE A 17 1.22 -15.99 -7.15
N GLU A 18 2.04 -16.43 -8.11
CA GLU A 18 1.72 -17.56 -8.99
C GLU A 18 1.45 -18.87 -8.22
N LEU A 19 2.11 -19.06 -7.08
CA LEU A 19 1.95 -20.22 -6.22
C LEU A 19 0.73 -20.14 -5.29
N GLY A 20 -0.16 -19.16 -5.50
CA GLY A 20 -1.36 -18.96 -4.68
C GLY A 20 -1.15 -17.98 -3.52
N GLY A 21 -0.24 -17.02 -3.68
CA GLY A 21 0.03 -15.99 -2.68
C GLY A 21 -1.22 -15.17 -2.31
N GLU A 22 -1.31 -14.82 -1.03
CA GLU A 22 -2.42 -14.06 -0.45
C GLU A 22 -1.92 -12.68 0.03
N PHE A 23 -2.50 -12.16 1.12
CA PHE A 23 -2.19 -10.86 1.71
C PHE A 23 -0.71 -10.45 1.66
N TYR A 24 0.19 -11.26 2.23
CA TYR A 24 1.60 -10.90 2.37
C TYR A 24 2.34 -10.84 1.03
N SER A 25 1.96 -11.66 0.05
CA SER A 25 2.59 -11.67 -1.26
C SER A 25 2.31 -10.36 -2.00
N TYR A 26 1.06 -9.86 -1.92
CA TYR A 26 0.69 -8.57 -2.48
C TYR A 26 1.31 -7.39 -1.71
N VAL A 27 1.38 -7.44 -0.37
CA VAL A 27 2.09 -6.39 0.40
C VAL A 27 3.56 -6.31 -0.01
N THR A 28 4.23 -7.46 -0.07
CA THR A 28 5.67 -7.56 -0.41
C THR A 28 5.93 -7.00 -1.81
N ARG A 29 5.12 -7.40 -2.81
CA ARG A 29 5.29 -6.89 -4.18
C ARG A 29 4.98 -5.40 -4.28
N GLY A 30 3.97 -4.92 -3.54
CA GLY A 30 3.65 -3.50 -3.45
C GLY A 30 4.81 -2.67 -2.88
N GLU A 31 5.47 -3.14 -1.83
CA GLU A 31 6.65 -2.49 -1.25
C GLU A 31 7.84 -2.45 -2.23
N ILE A 32 8.06 -3.52 -2.99
CA ILE A 32 9.10 -3.56 -4.02
C ILE A 32 8.80 -2.52 -5.11
N PHE A 33 7.56 -2.44 -5.59
CA PHE A 33 7.15 -1.41 -6.54
C PHE A 33 7.28 0.01 -5.97
N MET A 34 6.98 0.22 -4.68
CA MET A 34 7.24 1.50 -4.02
C MET A 34 8.73 1.87 -4.04
N ALA A 35 9.62 0.91 -3.76
CA ALA A 35 11.06 1.12 -3.77
C ALA A 35 11.59 1.42 -5.19
N MET A 36 10.91 0.93 -6.22
CA MET A 36 11.16 1.25 -7.63
C MET A 36 10.51 2.58 -8.08
N ASN A 37 9.81 3.31 -7.21
CA ASN A 37 8.96 4.47 -7.54
C ASN A 37 7.81 4.17 -8.52
N ASN A 38 7.45 2.89 -8.68
CA ASN A 38 6.31 2.49 -9.48
C ASN A 38 5.04 2.51 -8.63
N TYR A 39 4.53 3.70 -8.36
CA TYR A 39 3.43 3.89 -7.42
C TYR A 39 2.09 3.33 -7.92
N ILE A 40 1.88 3.24 -9.24
CA ILE A 40 0.63 2.71 -9.82
C ILE A 40 0.52 1.22 -9.52
N ASP A 41 1.56 0.45 -9.82
CA ASP A 41 1.55 -0.99 -9.56
C ASP A 41 1.54 -1.29 -8.05
N ALA A 42 2.24 -0.48 -7.25
CA ALA A 42 2.16 -0.56 -5.79
C ALA A 42 0.72 -0.35 -5.27
N ILE A 43 -0.02 0.63 -5.78
CA ILE A 43 -1.42 0.89 -5.40
C ILE A 43 -2.31 -0.31 -5.73
N ASN A 44 -2.11 -0.93 -6.89
CA ASN A 44 -2.87 -2.12 -7.30
C ASN A 44 -2.64 -3.27 -6.34
N ASP A 45 -1.38 -3.54 -6.00
CA ASP A 45 -1.00 -4.60 -5.07
C ASP A 45 -1.51 -4.34 -3.65
N PHE A 46 -1.36 -3.12 -3.12
CA PHE A 46 -1.94 -2.80 -1.82
C PHE A 46 -3.46 -2.89 -1.82
N THR A 47 -4.12 -2.60 -2.93
CA THR A 47 -5.57 -2.78 -3.06
C THR A 47 -5.95 -4.25 -3.03
N GLN A 48 -5.20 -5.13 -3.68
CA GLN A 48 -5.39 -6.58 -3.54
C GLN A 48 -5.16 -7.03 -2.10
N ALA A 49 -4.05 -6.64 -1.47
CA ALA A 49 -3.78 -6.95 -0.06
C ALA A 49 -4.92 -6.46 0.88
N ILE A 50 -5.44 -5.25 0.69
CA ILE A 50 -6.55 -4.71 1.49
C ILE A 50 -7.83 -5.52 1.31
N SER A 51 -8.06 -6.16 0.16
CA SER A 51 -9.19 -7.07 -0.03
C SER A 51 -9.08 -8.33 0.85
N TYR A 52 -7.87 -8.83 1.10
CA TYR A 52 -7.62 -9.94 2.03
C TYR A 52 -7.68 -9.49 3.50
N ASN A 53 -7.08 -8.34 3.83
CA ASN A 53 -7.09 -7.78 5.18
C ASN A 53 -7.36 -6.27 5.16
N PRO A 54 -8.63 -5.86 5.29
CA PRO A 54 -9.02 -4.45 5.21
C PRO A 54 -8.59 -3.62 6.42
N ASN A 55 -8.17 -4.28 7.51
CA ASN A 55 -7.77 -3.61 8.76
C ASN A 55 -6.24 -3.51 8.91
N SER A 56 -5.48 -3.85 7.86
CA SER A 56 -4.03 -3.67 7.86
C SER A 56 -3.68 -2.18 7.83
N ILE A 57 -3.29 -1.66 9.00
CA ILE A 57 -2.87 -0.26 9.16
C ILE A 57 -1.67 0.05 8.25
N GLU A 58 -0.70 -0.84 8.22
CA GLU A 58 0.53 -0.69 7.44
C GLU A 58 0.22 -0.63 5.93
N THR A 59 -0.59 -1.56 5.42
CA THR A 59 -0.96 -1.59 3.99
C THR A 59 -1.74 -0.34 3.57
N LEU A 60 -2.64 0.15 4.42
CA LEU A 60 -3.37 1.41 4.18
C LEU A 60 -2.41 2.62 4.19
N GLU A 61 -1.43 2.64 5.09
CA GLU A 61 -0.40 3.70 5.13
C GLU A 61 0.48 3.69 3.87
N TYR A 62 0.89 2.51 3.39
CA TYR A 62 1.66 2.39 2.15
C TYR A 62 0.86 2.84 0.93
N ARG A 63 -0.41 2.45 0.82
CA ARG A 63 -1.27 2.90 -0.29
C ARG A 63 -1.50 4.41 -0.26
N ALA A 64 -1.76 4.99 0.92
CA ALA A 64 -1.87 6.45 1.09
C ALA A 64 -0.59 7.18 0.65
N LYS A 65 0.58 6.65 1.02
CA LYS A 65 1.88 7.20 0.62
C LYS A 65 2.07 7.13 -0.91
N CYS A 66 1.66 6.03 -1.55
CA CYS A 66 1.70 5.91 -3.01
C CYS A 66 0.80 6.94 -3.71
N TYR A 67 -0.44 7.09 -3.23
CA TYR A 67 -1.35 8.10 -3.76
C TYR A 67 -0.77 9.52 -3.67
N ARG A 68 -0.14 9.87 -2.54
CA ARG A 68 0.54 11.16 -2.39
C ARG A 68 1.71 11.33 -3.36
N LYS A 69 2.53 10.29 -3.51
CA LYS A 69 3.67 10.33 -4.42
C LYS A 69 3.25 10.44 -5.89
N LEU A 70 2.19 9.75 -6.28
CA LEU A 70 1.61 9.89 -7.63
C LEU A 70 0.99 11.28 -7.83
N ALA A 71 0.37 11.86 -6.80
CA ALA A 71 -0.17 13.21 -6.84
C ALA A 71 0.91 14.31 -6.93
N GLU A 72 2.12 14.05 -6.43
CA GLU A 72 3.27 14.96 -6.55
C GLU A 72 3.74 15.08 -8.01
N THR A 73 3.65 14.01 -8.79
CA THR A 73 4.07 13.98 -10.20
C THR A 73 2.95 14.25 -11.19
N GLU A 74 1.69 14.21 -10.76
CA GLU A 74 0.51 14.50 -11.59
C GLU A 74 0.33 16.01 -11.85
N GLN A 75 0.16 16.35 -13.13
CA GLN A 75 -0.01 17.73 -13.61
C GLN A 75 -1.48 18.14 -13.66
N ASP A 76 -2.38 17.19 -13.92
CA ASP A 76 -3.82 17.43 -13.99
C ASP A 76 -4.37 17.72 -12.57
N PRO A 77 -4.87 18.94 -12.29
CA PRO A 77 -5.37 19.30 -10.96
C PRO A 77 -6.53 18.42 -10.49
N ALA A 78 -7.37 17.93 -11.39
CA ALA A 78 -8.50 17.08 -11.06
C ALA A 78 -8.01 15.68 -10.64
N LYS A 79 -7.10 15.08 -11.41
CA LYS A 79 -6.49 13.79 -11.05
C LYS A 79 -5.68 13.89 -9.76
N LYS A 80 -4.92 14.98 -9.60
CA LYS A 80 -4.17 15.25 -8.37
C LYS A 80 -5.09 15.35 -7.16
N ALA A 81 -6.22 16.06 -7.27
CA ALA A 81 -7.20 16.17 -6.20
C ALA A 81 -7.82 14.81 -5.85
N ASP A 82 -8.15 13.99 -6.85
CA ASP A 82 -8.67 12.62 -6.65
C ASP A 82 -7.66 11.73 -5.90
N LEU A 83 -6.40 11.73 -6.31
CA LEU A 83 -5.33 10.98 -5.63
C LEU A 83 -5.16 11.42 -4.17
N ILE A 84 -5.17 12.74 -3.91
CA ILE A 84 -5.10 13.28 -2.54
C ILE A 84 -6.33 12.88 -1.71
N ALA A 85 -7.52 12.86 -2.32
CA ALA A 85 -8.73 12.42 -1.64
C ALA A 85 -8.65 10.94 -1.23
N LYS A 86 -8.16 10.07 -2.13
CA LYS A 86 -7.93 8.65 -1.85
C LYS A 86 -6.91 8.46 -0.71
N ALA A 87 -5.81 9.20 -0.70
CA ALA A 87 -4.84 9.16 0.40
C ALA A 87 -5.48 9.54 1.75
N LYS A 88 -6.26 10.62 1.77
CA LYS A 88 -6.96 11.07 3.00
C LYS A 88 -8.00 10.06 3.48
N ALA A 89 -8.65 9.33 2.58
CA ALA A 89 -9.59 8.28 2.94
C ALA A 89 -8.89 7.15 3.70
N ASP A 90 -7.76 6.66 3.18
CA ASP A 90 -6.93 5.64 3.85
C ASP A 90 -6.42 6.14 5.21
N GLU A 91 -5.91 7.39 5.29
CA GLU A 91 -5.44 7.99 6.54
C GLU A 91 -6.55 8.11 7.60
N LYS A 92 -7.78 8.41 7.19
CA LYS A 92 -8.95 8.45 8.08
C LYS A 92 -9.28 7.06 8.64
N ILE A 93 -9.20 6.03 7.81
CA ILE A 93 -9.38 4.63 8.23
C ILE A 93 -8.28 4.27 9.24
N VAL A 94 -7.02 4.55 8.91
CA VAL A 94 -5.86 4.32 9.80
C VAL A 94 -6.04 4.99 11.16
N LYS A 95 -6.45 6.26 11.20
CA LYS A 95 -6.70 6.99 12.45
C LYS A 95 -7.77 6.29 13.29
N SER A 96 -8.83 5.82 12.64
CA SER A 96 -9.93 5.09 13.29
C SER A 96 -9.46 3.74 13.85
N LEU A 97 -8.69 2.98 13.07
CA LEU A 97 -8.12 1.69 13.49
C LEU A 97 -7.13 1.85 14.65
N LYS A 98 -6.24 2.86 14.60
CA LYS A 98 -5.31 3.20 15.69
C LYS A 98 -6.04 3.56 16.98
N LYS A 99 -7.16 4.30 16.90
CA LYS A 99 -7.99 4.63 18.07
C LYS A 99 -8.62 3.37 18.68
N LYS A 100 -9.19 2.49 17.84
CA LYS A 100 -9.77 1.21 18.30
C LYS A 100 -8.74 0.31 18.99
N LYS A 101 -7.53 0.19 18.43
CA LYS A 101 -6.43 -0.59 19.05
C LYS A 101 -6.03 -0.06 20.43
N LYS A 102 -6.03 1.26 20.63
CA LYS A 102 -5.72 1.87 21.92
C LYS A 102 -6.82 1.65 22.97
N SER A 103 -8.09 1.66 22.55
CA SER A 103 -9.23 1.45 23.47
C SER A 103 -9.44 -0.02 23.87
N GLY A 104 -8.99 -0.99 23.06
CA GLY A 104 -9.13 -2.43 23.36
C GLY A 104 -8.05 -3.02 24.28
N ASN A 105 -7.03 -2.24 24.65
CA ASN A 105 -5.93 -2.70 25.52
C ASN A 105 -6.13 -2.31 27.01
N GLY A 106 -7.34 -1.91 27.39
CA GLY A 106 -7.69 -1.40 28.73
C GLY A 106 -8.53 -2.34 29.60
N GLU A 107 -8.83 -3.56 29.14
CA GLU A 107 -9.60 -4.54 29.92
C GLU A 107 -8.71 -5.77 30.22
N LYS A 108 -7.90 -5.65 31.28
CA LYS A 108 -7.42 -6.77 32.09
C LYS A 108 -7.56 -6.40 33.55
#